data_AF-A5UQ87-F1
#
_entry.id   AF-A5UQ87-F1
#
_cell.length_a   1.000
_cell.length_b   1.000
_cell.length_c   1.000
_cell.angle_alpha   90.00
_cell.angle_beta   90.00
_cell.angle_gamma   90.00
#
_symmetry.space_group_name_H-M   'P 1'
#
loop_
_entity.id
_entity.type
_entity.pdbx_description
1 polymer ?
#
loop_
_entity_poly.entity_id
_entity_poly.type
_entity_poly.pdbx_seq_one_letter_code
_entity_poly.pdbx_strand_id
1 'polypeptide(L)' 'MIRQFKIIIEKHSDGYVAYPLGLKGVGAGEGDTYEEALTDVKSAIAFHIETFGEHLLEGESPVLGSCTTCW' A
#
# COMPACT_ATOMS: atom_id res chain seq x y z
N MET A 1 1.80 -13.60 9.04
CA MET A 1 0.38 -13.39 8.66
C MET A 1 0.32 -13.21 7.15
N ILE A 2 -0.57 -13.93 6.44
CA ILE A 2 -0.68 -13.83 4.97
C ILE A 2 -1.71 -12.75 4.66
N ARG A 3 -1.28 -11.59 4.15
CA ARG A 3 -2.18 -10.52 3.71
C ARG A 3 -2.37 -10.64 2.20
N GLN A 4 -3.63 -10.75 1.78
CA GLN A 4 -3.99 -10.78 0.36
C GLN A 4 -4.41 -9.37 -0.06
N PHE A 5 -3.70 -8.82 -1.05
CA PHE A 5 -4.05 -7.55 -1.67
C PHE A 5 -4.53 -7.80 -3.10
N LYS A 6 -5.55 -7.06 -3.53
CA LYS A 6 -6.00 -7.09 -4.93
C LYS A 6 -5.17 -6.07 -5.70
N ILE A 7 -4.49 -6.54 -6.75
CA ILE A 7 -3.75 -5.70 -7.68
C ILE A 7 -4.56 -5.63 -8.97
N ILE A 8 -4.80 -4.42 -9.47
CA ILE A 8 -5.36 -4.20 -10.79
C ILE A 8 -4.20 -3.93 -11.75
N ILE A 9 -4.26 -4.54 -12.93
CA ILE A 9 -3.31 -4.31 -14.01
C ILE A 9 -4.11 -3.80 -15.20
N GLU A 10 -3.82 -2.57 -15.60
CA GLU A 10 -4.40 -1.94 -16.78
C GLU A 10 -3.37 -1.95 -17.91
N LYS A 11 -3.82 -2.37 -19.09
CA LYS A 11 -3.02 -2.29 -20.31
C LYS A 11 -3.31 -0.98 -21.02
N HIS A 12 -2.30 -0.13 -21.11
CA HIS A 12 -2.31 1.10 -21.89
C HIS A 12 -1.56 0.91 -23.21
N SER A 13 -1.73 1.85 -24.15
CA SER A 13 -0.98 1.85 -25.41
C SER A 13 0.52 2.09 -25.19
N ASP A 14 0.87 2.76 -24.09
CA ASP A 14 2.24 3.10 -23.70
C ASP A 14 2.88 2.09 -22.71
N GLY A 15 2.16 1.03 -22.31
CA GLY A 15 2.69 0.02 -21.38
C GLY A 15 1.64 -0.61 -20.46
N TYR A 16 2.11 -1.24 -19.39
CA TYR A 16 1.28 -1.80 -18.31
C TYR A 16 1.40 -0.94 -17.07
N VAL A 17 0.26 -0.65 -16.46
CA VAL A 17 0.19 0.07 -15.18
C VAL A 17 -0.47 -0.85 -14.17
N ALA A 18 0.15 -1.00 -13.02
CA ALA A 18 -0.34 -1.85 -11.95
C ALA A 18 -0.47 -1.05 -10.65
N TYR A 19 -1.58 -1.25 -9.94
CA TYR A 19 -1.81 -0.59 -8.66
C TYR A 19 -2.62 -1.47 -7.69
N PRO A 20 -2.25 -1.48 -6.39
CA PRO A 20 -2.98 -2.22 -5.38
C PRO A 20 -4.20 -1.45 -4.88
N LEU A 21 -5.31 -2.15 -4.74
CA LEU A 21 -6.52 -1.64 -4.10
C LEU A 21 -6.51 -1.89 -2.59
N GLY A 22 -7.01 -0.92 -1.84
CA GLY A 22 -7.18 -1.03 -0.38
C GLY A 22 -5.99 -0.57 0.44
N LEU A 23 -4.93 -0.05 -0.19
CA LEU A 23 -3.79 0.59 0.47
C LEU A 23 -3.76 2.07 0.09
N LYS A 24 -3.95 2.96 1.07
CA LYS A 24 -3.77 4.41 0.86
C LYS A 24 -2.28 4.74 0.94
N GLY A 25 -1.73 5.30 -0.13
CA GLY A 25 -0.34 5.77 -0.17
C GLY A 25 0.69 4.75 -0.67
N VAL A 26 0.25 3.64 -1.28
CA VAL A 26 1.16 2.76 -2.03
C VAL A 26 1.38 3.32 -3.43
N GLY A 27 2.64 3.35 -3.86
CA GLY A 27 3.01 3.73 -5.21
C GLY A 27 2.44 2.78 -6.26
N ALA A 28 1.94 3.34 -7.36
CA ALA A 28 1.62 2.56 -8.56
C ALA A 28 2.93 2.16 -9.25
N GLY A 29 2.97 0.95 -9.81
CA GLY A 29 4.09 0.48 -10.62
C GLY A 29 3.74 0.55 -12.10
N GLU A 30 4.72 0.91 -12.91
CA GLU A 30 4.62 0.97 -14.37
C GLU A 30 5.70 0.11 -15.01
N GLY A 31 5.45 -0.36 -16.21
CA GLY A 31 6.46 -1.08 -17.00
C GLY A 31 5.98 -1.40 -18.40
N ASP A 32 6.90 -1.60 -19.32
CA ASP A 32 6.59 -1.94 -20.71
C ASP A 32 6.02 -3.37 -20.83
N THR A 33 6.28 -4.22 -19.83
CA THR A 33 5.82 -5.60 -19.78
C THR A 33 5.05 -5.92 -18.49
N TYR A 34 4.20 -6.94 -18.59
CA TYR A 34 3.37 -7.41 -17.46
C TYR A 34 4.20 -7.84 -16.25
N GLU A 35 5.33 -8.52 -16.50
CA GLU A 35 6.22 -9.01 -15.44
C GLU A 35 6.93 -7.87 -14.71
N GLU A 36 7.28 -6.83 -15.45
CA GLU A 36 7.95 -5.64 -14.94
C GLU A 36 7.00 -4.83 -14.03
N ALA A 37 5.78 -4.53 -14.51
CA ALA A 37 4.76 -3.85 -13.71
C ALA A 37 4.39 -4.62 -12.43
N LEU A 38 4.34 -5.96 -12.49
CA LEU A 38 4.10 -6.80 -11.31
C LEU A 38 5.26 -6.76 -10.30
N THR A 39 6.49 -6.75 -10.79
CA THR A 39 7.68 -6.72 -9.93
C THR A 39 7.79 -5.36 -9.25
N ASP A 40 7.50 -4.29 -9.98
CA ASP A 40 7.53 -2.93 -9.47
C ASP A 40 6.48 -2.72 -8.36
N VAL A 41 5.23 -3.15 -8.59
CA VAL A 41 4.18 -3.11 -7.55
C VAL A 41 4.51 -3.96 -6.34
N LYS A 42 5.11 -5.15 -6.51
CA LYS A 42 5.52 -5.98 -5.38
C LYS A 42 6.55 -5.27 -4.50
N SER A 43 7.54 -4.64 -5.11
CA SER A 43 8.53 -3.83 -4.41
C SER A 43 7.87 -2.64 -3.71
N ALA A 44 6.93 -1.94 -4.36
CA ALA A 44 6.21 -0.83 -3.75
C ALA A 44 5.41 -1.25 -2.51
N ILE A 45 4.74 -2.42 -2.55
CA ILE A 45 4.00 -2.97 -1.41
C ILE A 45 4.96 -3.37 -0.28
N ALA A 46 6.07 -4.05 -0.60
CA ALA A 46 7.07 -4.42 0.40
C ALA A 46 7.68 -3.18 1.07
N PHE A 47 8.08 -2.20 0.27
CA PHE A 47 8.64 -0.94 0.75
C PHE A 47 7.65 -0.17 1.61
N HIS A 48 6.36 -0.19 1.27
CA HIS A 48 5.33 0.45 2.07
C HIS A 48 5.16 -0.23 3.44
N ILE A 49 5.21 -1.57 3.50
CA ILE A 49 5.16 -2.32 4.76
C ILE A 49 6.41 -2.05 5.60
N GLU A 50 7.60 -1.97 4.99
CA GLU A 50 8.85 -1.70 5.71
C GLU A 50 8.98 -0.23 6.16
N THR A 51 8.56 0.71 5.32
CA THR A 51 8.71 2.16 5.57
C THR A 51 7.66 2.70 6.52
N PHE A 52 6.40 2.31 6.33
CA PHE A 52 5.31 2.76 7.19
C PHE A 52 5.06 1.81 8.37
N GLY A 53 5.63 0.60 8.35
CA GLY A 53 5.43 -0.40 9.39
C GLY A 53 3.97 -0.87 9.49
N GLU A 54 3.67 -1.70 10.49
CA GLU A 54 2.29 -2.08 10.85
C GLU A 54 1.40 -0.89 11.28
N HIS A 55 1.95 0.32 11.34
CA HIS A 55 1.26 1.53 11.82
C HIS A 55 0.10 2.00 10.92
N LEU A 56 0.00 1.52 9.68
CA LEU A 56 -1.16 1.79 8.80
C LEU A 56 -2.23 0.70 8.85
N LEU A 57 -1.95 -0.43 9.52
CA LEU A 57 -2.84 -1.58 9.61
C LEU A 57 -3.80 -1.50 10.78
N GLU A 58 -3.57 -0.59 11.72
CA GLU A 58 -4.46 -0.34 12.84
C GLU A 58 -5.32 0.90 12.55
N GLY A 59 -6.47 0.65 11.94
CA GLY A 59 -7.63 1.55 11.98
C GLY A 59 -8.22 1.66 13.39
N GLU A 60 -7.36 1.77 14.40
CA GLU A 60 -7.70 2.17 15.76
C GLU A 60 -6.69 3.26 16.09
N SER A 61 -7.12 4.51 15.99
CA SER A 61 -6.43 5.52 16.78
C SER A 61 -6.54 5.06 18.25
N PRO A 62 -5.46 4.88 19.02
CA PRO A 62 -5.57 5.25 20.41
C PRO A 62 -5.82 6.76 20.33
N VAL A 63 -7.09 7.14 20.36
CA VAL A 63 -7.45 8.49 20.82
C VAL A 63 -6.63 8.66 22.08
N LEU A 64 -5.55 9.45 21.95
CA LEU A 64 -4.78 9.96 23.06
C LEU A 64 -5.74 10.82 23.85
N GLY A 65 -6.55 10.16 24.67
CA GLY A 65 -7.30 10.73 25.77
C GLY A 65 -6.30 11.12 26.84
N SER A 66 -5.43 12.07 26.50
CA SER A 66 -4.74 12.84 27.51
C SER A 66 -5.76 13.80 28.12
N CYS A 67 -5.78 13.81 29.45
CA CYS A 67 -6.52 14.72 30.31
C CYS A 67 -7.96 14.30 30.67
N THR A 68 -8.13 13.17 31.34
CA THR A 68 -9.19 13.07 32.37
C THR A 68 -8.63 13.53 33.70
N THR A 69 -9.12 14.69 34.16
CA THR A 69 -9.18 15.17 35.54
C THR A 69 -7.86 15.52 36.25
N CYS A 70 -7.49 16.79 36.13
CA CYS A 70 -6.90 17.54 37.24
C CYS A 70 -7.94 18.59 37.67
N TRP A 71 -8.86 18.20 38.57
CA TRP A 71 -9.69 19.07 39.40
C TRP A 71 -10.04 18.28 40.67
#